data_AF-A0A7K0YRI4-F1
#
_entry.id   AF-A0A7K0YRI4-F1
#
_cell.length_a   1.000
_cell.length_b   1.000
_cell.length_c   1.000
_cell.angle_alpha   90.00
_cell.angle_beta   90.00
_cell.angle_gamma   90.00
#
_symmetry.space_group_name_H-M   'P 1'
#
loop_
_entity.id
_entity.type
_entity.pdbx_description
1 polymer ?
#
loop_
_entity_poly.entity_id
_entity_poly.type
_entity_poly.pdbx_seq_one_letter_code
_entity_poly.pdbx_strand_id
1 'polypeptide(L)'
;MPRNRFGTKHQFLGNSLVTMSVPSAAQLGEFGVDSSWSKFVDVPSHSGGTHRWHILERPGMGADVPTILCIHGNPTWSFLWSRLMSEISPSFRVLAPDQLSMGFSDHIGARPYRDRVGDIHDLVTALNIHGPLWIVAQDWGGAIAMGYATSHRAQVAGLILSNTGIAIPAGRKAPRLIRISASSGLHRLITRTTSLFVRGTGYLPGAGLTKQQRRALVAPYLVQDRRIGVAGFVADVPFDERHPSSFDLASVAAELQKLTIPVRLYWGSKDPVFNDDFADDLMSRFSDVETHRIPGAGHLAVLETSMAPFVESVVRNSTQVISAPSDDDQTCETLWARIDSSTRPDALAISDAAAKTSVTFSEFESRVASFAQSLSDQGVKLGDRVAVLVPPSIDLIAVVYACWRVGAITVIADRGLGIKGLGAAVRSARVQHVVGPQQAVTAARVLRWAPRSQKISLASLSTSRTVSSLAQITVPAPTADDLAAVLFTSGATGPAKGVRYTHRQLGAQRDALQKTYDITANDRFVAAFAPFALFGPALGITTGLADMDVTSPSTLTADALNQACQLIDATMVFASPAALANVVRTAGGSLPAVSTSRLVMSAGAPVPLETLQKMQALCP
;
A
#
# COMPACT_ATOMS: atom_id res chain seq x y z
N MET A 1 10.75 33.68 44.84
CA MET A 1 9.30 33.38 44.85
C MET A 1 8.66 33.88 43.56
N PRO A 2 8.38 33.02 42.57
CA PRO A 2 7.60 33.38 41.39
C PRO A 2 6.15 32.91 41.51
N ARG A 3 5.25 33.76 41.01
CA ARG A 3 3.79 33.65 41.06
C ARG A 3 3.25 32.50 40.19
N ASN A 4 2.44 31.65 40.81
CA ASN A 4 1.53 30.72 40.14
C ASN A 4 0.55 31.48 39.21
N ARG A 5 0.57 31.17 37.91
CA ARG A 5 -0.48 31.51 36.94
C ARG A 5 -0.99 30.24 36.27
N PHE A 6 -1.67 29.39 37.04
CA PHE A 6 -2.65 28.43 36.51
C PHE A 6 -4.01 28.82 37.07
N GLY A 7 -4.65 29.78 36.39
CA GLY A 7 -6.00 30.25 36.67
C GLY A 7 -6.82 30.22 35.40
N THR A 8 -7.00 29.06 34.80
CA THR A 8 -8.07 28.83 33.83
C THR A 8 -9.29 28.29 34.57
N LYS A 9 -10.30 29.16 34.66
CA LYS A 9 -11.60 28.95 35.31
C LYS A 9 -12.14 27.54 35.07
N HIS A 10 -12.36 26.80 36.15
CA HIS A 10 -13.31 25.69 36.22
C HIS A 10 -14.73 26.25 36.06
N GLN A 11 -15.16 26.48 34.82
CA GLN A 11 -16.58 26.44 34.47
C GLN A 11 -16.90 25.02 34.02
N PHE A 12 -18.11 24.53 34.31
CA PHE A 12 -18.62 23.17 34.06
C PHE A 12 -18.33 22.12 35.14
N LEU A 13 -18.67 22.45 36.40
CA LEU A 13 -19.03 21.48 37.45
C LEU A 13 -20.54 21.57 37.79
N GLY A 14 -21.36 22.11 36.88
CA GLY A 14 -22.82 22.11 37.02
C GLY A 14 -23.41 20.91 36.32
N ASN A 15 -23.85 19.90 37.09
CA ASN A 15 -24.87 18.96 36.63
C ASN A 15 -26.22 19.70 36.61
N SER A 16 -26.45 20.54 35.60
CA SER A 16 -27.80 20.93 35.22
C SER A 16 -28.33 19.88 34.26
N LEU A 17 -29.60 19.51 34.42
CA LEU A 17 -30.38 18.67 33.51
C LEU A 17 -30.45 19.37 32.14
N VAL A 18 -29.41 19.25 31.33
CA VAL A 18 -29.39 19.73 29.95
C VAL A 18 -30.06 18.66 29.10
N THR A 19 -31.38 18.81 28.95
CA THR A 19 -32.16 18.20 27.87
C THR A 19 -31.49 18.45 26.52
N MET A 20 -31.55 17.46 25.62
CA MET A 20 -30.89 17.41 24.31
C MET A 20 -30.70 18.80 23.66
N SER A 21 -29.48 19.34 23.70
CA SER A 21 -29.15 20.43 22.79
C SER A 21 -28.78 19.82 21.44
N VAL A 22 -29.80 19.63 20.59
CA VAL A 22 -29.62 19.49 19.14
C VAL A 22 -28.59 20.52 18.68
N PRO A 23 -27.58 20.15 17.87
CA PRO A 23 -26.60 21.12 17.44
C PRO A 23 -27.31 22.24 16.67
N SER A 24 -27.13 23.49 17.12
CA SER A 24 -27.73 24.63 16.42
C SER A 24 -27.09 24.80 15.05
N ALA A 25 -27.78 25.43 14.10
CA ALA A 25 -27.21 25.75 12.80
C ALA A 25 -25.92 26.58 12.94
N ALA A 26 -25.87 27.50 13.91
CA ALA A 26 -24.67 28.26 14.24
C ALA A 26 -23.53 27.36 14.74
N GLN A 27 -23.83 26.39 15.60
CA GLN A 27 -22.85 25.44 16.12
C GLN A 27 -22.29 24.52 15.02
N LEU A 28 -23.14 24.06 14.08
CA LEU A 28 -22.69 23.29 12.92
C LEU A 28 -21.82 24.14 11.97
N GLY A 29 -22.22 25.41 11.73
CA GLY A 29 -21.43 26.37 10.98
C GLY A 29 -20.05 26.63 11.61
N GLU A 30 -19.98 26.74 12.94
CA GLU A 30 -18.71 26.82 13.68
C GLU A 30 -17.84 25.57 13.50
N PHE A 31 -18.42 24.41 13.19
CA PHE A 31 -17.68 23.18 12.89
C PHE A 31 -17.30 23.06 11.42
N GLY A 32 -17.79 23.96 10.56
CA GLY A 32 -17.62 23.85 9.11
C GLY A 32 -18.53 22.78 8.49
N VAL A 33 -19.66 22.49 9.12
CA VAL A 33 -20.70 21.58 8.62
C VAL A 33 -21.88 22.42 8.15
N ASP A 34 -22.36 22.16 6.94
CA ASP A 34 -23.59 22.78 6.45
C ASP A 34 -24.78 22.30 7.28
N SER A 35 -25.48 23.23 7.92
CA SER A 35 -26.61 22.90 8.79
C SER A 35 -27.78 22.27 8.05
N SER A 36 -27.89 22.45 6.74
CA SER A 36 -28.94 21.80 5.92
C SER A 36 -28.78 20.28 5.83
N TRP A 37 -27.59 19.76 6.13
CA TRP A 37 -27.34 18.31 6.14
C TRP A 37 -27.86 17.65 7.40
N SER A 38 -28.02 18.39 8.50
CA SER A 38 -28.42 17.82 9.79
C SER A 38 -29.93 17.58 9.85
N LYS A 39 -30.32 16.33 10.15
CA LYS A 39 -31.72 15.95 10.37
C LYS A 39 -31.85 14.84 11.40
N PHE A 40 -33.07 14.67 11.90
CA PHE A 40 -33.44 13.54 12.74
C PHE A 40 -34.43 12.62 12.03
N VAL A 41 -34.29 11.32 12.26
CA VAL A 41 -35.18 10.30 11.70
C VAL A 41 -35.56 9.34 12.82
N ASP A 42 -36.85 9.07 12.96
CA ASP A 42 -37.37 8.08 13.88
C ASP A 42 -37.36 6.70 13.20
N VAL A 43 -36.62 5.77 13.77
CA VAL A 43 -36.33 4.45 13.16
C VAL A 43 -36.92 3.36 14.04
N PRO A 44 -37.86 2.54 13.53
CA PRO A 44 -38.32 1.34 14.22
C PRO A 44 -37.15 0.38 14.44
N SER A 45 -37.00 -0.16 15.66
CA SER A 45 -35.88 -1.05 15.99
C SER A 45 -36.29 -2.52 16.00
N HIS A 46 -35.41 -3.39 15.48
CA HIS A 46 -35.51 -4.84 15.65
C HIS A 46 -35.54 -5.29 17.12
N SER A 47 -35.00 -4.46 18.02
CA SER A 47 -35.01 -4.68 19.48
C SER A 47 -36.30 -4.19 20.17
N GLY A 48 -37.25 -3.65 19.39
CA GLY A 48 -38.52 -3.09 19.87
C GLY A 48 -38.48 -1.57 20.05
N GLY A 49 -39.63 -0.95 19.83
CA GLY A 49 -39.80 0.51 19.93
C GLY A 49 -39.24 1.28 18.73
N THR A 50 -39.14 2.59 18.91
CA THR A 50 -38.64 3.53 17.90
C THR A 50 -37.54 4.37 18.54
N HIS A 51 -36.41 4.51 17.86
CA HIS A 51 -35.29 5.32 18.31
C HIS A 51 -35.05 6.48 17.35
N ARG A 52 -34.72 7.64 17.91
CA ARG A 52 -34.42 8.83 17.14
C ARG A 52 -32.94 8.90 16.79
N TRP A 53 -32.65 8.90 15.50
CA TRP A 53 -31.29 8.99 14.95
C TRP A 53 -31.00 10.41 14.48
N HIS A 54 -29.80 10.91 14.78
CA HIS A 54 -29.24 12.08 14.12
C HIS A 54 -28.41 11.64 12.91
N ILE A 55 -28.59 12.33 11.78
CA ILE A 55 -27.92 12.01 10.52
C ILE A 55 -27.47 13.30 9.85
N LEU A 56 -26.24 13.29 9.33
CA LEU A 56 -25.80 14.25 8.32
C LEU A 56 -26.05 13.63 6.93
N GLU A 57 -26.93 14.25 6.15
CA GLU A 57 -27.20 13.86 4.76
C GLU A 57 -26.83 14.98 3.79
N ARG A 58 -25.90 14.68 2.88
CA ARG A 58 -25.68 15.51 1.70
C ARG A 58 -26.37 14.85 0.50
N PRO A 59 -27.38 15.48 -0.10
CA PRO A 59 -28.01 14.97 -1.31
C PRO A 59 -27.03 15.04 -2.49
N GLY A 60 -27.14 14.09 -3.42
CA GLY A 60 -26.45 14.20 -4.71
C GLY A 60 -27.31 14.90 -5.76
N MET A 61 -26.67 15.39 -6.82
CA MET A 61 -27.33 16.00 -7.97
C MET A 61 -27.70 14.93 -9.00
N GLY A 62 -28.94 14.43 -8.91
CA GLY A 62 -29.51 13.43 -9.83
C GLY A 62 -30.42 12.42 -9.11
N ALA A 63 -31.33 11.77 -9.84
CA ALA A 63 -32.26 10.78 -9.27
C ALA A 63 -31.57 9.47 -8.87
N ASP A 64 -30.49 9.08 -9.57
CA ASP A 64 -29.83 7.77 -9.44
C ASP A 64 -28.32 7.88 -9.18
N VAL A 65 -27.93 8.70 -8.19
CA VAL A 65 -26.53 8.81 -7.75
C VAL A 65 -26.15 7.67 -6.80
N PRO A 66 -24.91 7.15 -6.85
CA PRO A 66 -24.43 6.19 -5.85
C PRO A 66 -24.57 6.73 -4.42
N THR A 67 -25.06 5.90 -3.51
CA THR A 67 -25.21 6.25 -2.10
C THR A 67 -24.03 5.72 -1.30
N ILE A 68 -23.44 6.61 -0.49
CA ILE A 68 -22.34 6.32 0.43
C ILE A 68 -22.87 6.42 1.87
N LEU A 69 -22.77 5.33 2.63
CA LEU A 69 -23.06 5.28 4.07
C LEU A 69 -21.75 5.33 4.85
N CYS A 70 -21.62 6.34 5.70
CA CYS A 70 -20.42 6.63 6.47
C CYS A 70 -20.60 6.22 7.94
N ILE A 71 -19.92 5.16 8.38
CA ILE A 71 -20.07 4.59 9.74
C ILE A 71 -18.83 4.92 10.58
N HIS A 72 -18.99 5.84 11.53
CA HIS A 72 -17.91 6.29 12.41
C HIS A 72 -17.56 5.27 13.52
N GLY A 73 -16.38 5.36 14.12
CA GLY A 73 -15.97 4.56 15.29
C GLY A 73 -16.17 5.28 16.63
N ASN A 74 -15.41 4.90 17.64
CA ASN A 74 -15.56 5.39 19.01
C ASN A 74 -14.28 6.12 19.49
N PRO A 75 -14.36 7.31 20.11
CA PRO A 75 -15.52 8.08 20.55
C PRO A 75 -15.88 9.21 19.58
N THR A 76 -16.03 8.91 18.28
CA THR A 76 -16.34 9.91 17.26
C THR A 76 -17.85 9.99 17.01
N TRP A 77 -18.26 10.78 16.01
CA TRP A 77 -19.64 10.95 15.56
C TRP A 77 -19.64 11.37 14.08
N SER A 78 -20.80 11.57 13.47
CA SER A 78 -20.97 11.90 12.03
C SER A 78 -20.08 13.03 11.52
N PHE A 79 -19.69 13.99 12.37
CA PHE A 79 -18.70 15.03 12.04
C PHE A 79 -17.37 14.49 11.48
N LEU A 80 -16.98 13.25 11.81
CA LEU A 80 -15.80 12.58 11.26
C LEU A 80 -15.77 12.62 9.73
N TRP A 81 -16.94 12.63 9.10
CA TRP A 81 -17.12 12.60 7.65
C TRP A 81 -17.33 13.98 7.03
N SER A 82 -17.34 15.05 7.84
CA SER A 82 -17.57 16.44 7.38
C SER A 82 -16.68 16.84 6.20
N ARG A 83 -15.38 16.49 6.26
CA ARG A 83 -14.43 16.79 5.19
C ARG A 83 -14.78 16.06 3.89
N LEU A 84 -15.06 14.75 3.96
CA LEU A 84 -15.51 13.97 2.81
C LEU A 84 -16.80 14.56 2.22
N MET A 85 -17.77 14.87 3.08
CA MET A 85 -19.04 15.46 2.68
C MET A 85 -18.88 16.84 2.04
N SER A 86 -17.87 17.63 2.39
CA SER A 86 -17.62 18.93 1.75
C SER A 86 -16.84 18.82 0.43
N GLU A 87 -15.96 17.83 0.30
CA GLU A 87 -15.01 17.74 -0.81
C GLU A 87 -15.46 16.80 -1.94
N ILE A 88 -16.34 15.83 -1.67
CA ILE A 88 -16.78 14.87 -2.69
C ILE A 88 -17.63 15.52 -3.79
N SER A 89 -17.52 15.01 -5.00
CA SER A 89 -18.37 15.40 -6.13
C SER A 89 -19.85 15.33 -5.76
N PRO A 90 -20.68 16.27 -6.25
CA PRO A 90 -22.14 16.20 -6.09
C PRO A 90 -22.78 15.01 -6.82
N SER A 91 -22.04 14.23 -7.60
CA SER A 91 -22.53 12.97 -8.20
C SER A 91 -22.76 11.84 -7.19
N PHE A 92 -22.65 12.09 -5.89
CA PHE A 92 -22.82 11.12 -4.83
C PHE A 92 -23.80 11.63 -3.78
N ARG A 93 -24.64 10.74 -3.26
CA ARG A 93 -25.38 10.98 -2.01
C ARG A 93 -24.55 10.45 -0.85
N VAL A 94 -24.37 11.24 0.20
CA VAL A 94 -23.60 10.83 1.40
C VAL A 94 -24.47 10.90 2.64
N LEU A 95 -24.51 9.79 3.38
CA LEU A 95 -25.24 9.62 4.62
C LEU A 95 -24.26 9.29 5.75
N ALA A 96 -24.22 10.11 6.79
CA ALA A 96 -23.38 9.90 7.97
C ALA A 96 -24.26 9.91 9.22
N PRO A 97 -24.77 8.75 9.68
CA PRO A 97 -25.52 8.66 10.92
C PRO A 97 -24.59 8.76 12.14
N ASP A 98 -25.12 9.34 13.21
CA ASP A 98 -24.62 9.09 14.56
C ASP A 98 -25.18 7.74 15.02
N GLN A 99 -24.31 6.78 15.36
CA GLN A 99 -24.78 5.50 15.90
C GLN A 99 -25.58 5.70 17.20
N LEU A 100 -26.50 4.78 17.51
CA LEU A 100 -27.22 4.83 18.79
C LEU A 100 -26.25 4.84 19.98
N SER A 101 -26.60 5.64 20.98
CA SER A 101 -25.76 6.00 22.12
C SER A 101 -24.50 6.81 21.82
N MET A 102 -24.34 7.30 20.58
CA MET A 102 -23.24 8.18 20.15
C MET A 102 -23.78 9.48 19.54
N GLY A 103 -22.91 10.48 19.48
CA GLY A 103 -23.23 11.78 18.87
C GLY A 103 -24.50 12.40 19.46
N PHE A 104 -25.42 12.76 18.57
CA PHE A 104 -26.70 13.37 18.91
C PHE A 104 -27.90 12.42 18.77
N SER A 105 -27.68 11.16 18.40
CA SER A 105 -28.72 10.11 18.41
C SER A 105 -29.15 9.77 19.84
N ASP A 106 -30.27 9.06 19.96
CA ASP A 106 -30.79 8.62 21.24
C ASP A 106 -29.75 7.84 22.06
N HIS A 107 -29.68 8.16 23.35
CA HIS A 107 -28.81 7.47 24.30
C HIS A 107 -29.57 6.32 24.95
N ILE A 108 -29.30 5.13 24.47
CA ILE A 108 -29.89 3.88 24.95
C ILE A 108 -28.84 3.03 25.68
N GLY A 109 -29.29 1.92 26.26
CA GLY A 109 -28.46 1.03 27.07
C GLY A 109 -27.26 0.43 26.31
N ALA A 110 -26.48 -0.40 27.01
CA ALA A 110 -25.38 -1.13 26.38
C ALA A 110 -25.92 -2.02 25.26
N ARG A 111 -25.27 -1.97 24.10
CA ARG A 111 -25.62 -2.78 22.93
C ARG A 111 -24.46 -3.70 22.56
N PRO A 112 -24.69 -5.02 22.43
CA PRO A 112 -23.70 -5.94 21.88
C PRO A 112 -23.49 -5.70 20.38
N TYR A 113 -22.41 -6.25 19.84
CA TYR A 113 -22.03 -6.09 18.44
C TYR A 113 -23.16 -6.44 17.46
N ARG A 114 -23.85 -7.57 17.67
CA ARG A 114 -24.96 -8.02 16.81
C ARG A 114 -26.07 -6.97 16.68
N ASP A 115 -26.43 -6.32 17.78
CA ASP A 115 -27.50 -5.32 17.79
C ASP A 115 -27.04 -4.06 17.07
N ARG A 116 -25.76 -3.70 17.17
CA ARG A 116 -25.20 -2.56 16.42
C ARG A 116 -25.22 -2.81 14.91
N VAL A 117 -25.01 -4.04 14.46
CA VAL A 117 -25.17 -4.42 13.05
C VAL A 117 -26.65 -4.35 12.65
N GLY A 118 -27.55 -4.85 13.49
CA GLY A 118 -29.00 -4.75 13.29
C GLY A 118 -29.50 -3.29 13.24
N ASP A 119 -28.96 -2.41 14.08
CA ASP A 119 -29.30 -0.99 14.13
C ASP A 119 -29.01 -0.27 12.81
N ILE A 120 -27.91 -0.64 12.14
CA ILE A 120 -27.61 -0.12 10.80
C ILE A 120 -28.63 -0.62 9.78
N HIS A 121 -29.07 -1.88 9.88
CA HIS A 121 -30.12 -2.43 9.01
C HIS A 121 -31.46 -1.74 9.21
N ASP A 122 -31.87 -1.50 10.45
CA ASP A 122 -33.09 -0.76 10.79
C ASP A 122 -33.07 0.64 10.15
N LEU A 123 -31.93 1.33 10.26
CA LEU A 123 -31.75 2.66 9.68
C LEU A 123 -31.79 2.63 8.13
N VAL A 124 -31.07 1.71 7.50
CA VAL A 124 -31.02 1.57 6.04
C VAL A 124 -32.42 1.28 5.48
N THR A 125 -33.18 0.44 6.19
CA THR A 125 -34.58 0.11 5.86
C THR A 125 -35.48 1.33 6.01
N ALA A 126 -35.41 2.04 7.14
CA ALA A 126 -36.23 3.23 7.39
C ALA A 126 -35.96 4.38 6.40
N LEU A 127 -34.73 4.46 5.87
CA LEU A 127 -34.35 5.44 4.84
C LEU A 127 -34.67 5.02 3.40
N ASN A 128 -35.27 3.84 3.20
CA ASN A 128 -35.62 3.29 1.88
C ASN A 128 -34.43 3.25 0.90
N ILE A 129 -33.28 2.75 1.36
CA ILE A 129 -32.07 2.64 0.53
C ILE A 129 -32.09 1.28 -0.20
N HIS A 130 -32.46 1.31 -1.49
CA HIS A 130 -32.73 0.10 -2.29
C HIS A 130 -31.58 -0.38 -3.18
N GLY A 131 -30.65 0.51 -3.58
CA GLY A 131 -29.55 0.19 -4.51
C GLY A 131 -28.30 -0.35 -3.81
N PRO A 132 -27.30 -0.85 -4.56
CA PRO A 132 -26.08 -1.34 -3.94
C PRO A 132 -25.31 -0.15 -3.34
N LEU A 133 -25.14 -0.22 -2.02
CA LEU A 133 -24.62 0.78 -1.11
C LEU A 133 -23.10 0.69 -1.02
N TRP A 134 -22.41 1.82 -1.10
CA TRP A 134 -21.00 1.90 -0.68
C TRP A 134 -20.91 2.24 0.80
N ILE A 135 -20.15 1.47 1.57
CA ILE A 135 -19.96 1.75 3.00
C ILE A 135 -18.53 2.26 3.22
N VAL A 136 -18.41 3.47 3.76
CA VAL A 136 -17.14 4.02 4.24
C VAL A 136 -17.14 3.96 5.76
N ALA A 137 -16.13 3.35 6.37
CA ALA A 137 -16.16 3.12 7.80
C ALA A 137 -14.79 3.27 8.45
N GLN A 138 -14.77 3.73 9.70
CA GLN A 138 -13.53 3.97 10.45
C GLN A 138 -13.58 3.35 11.84
N ASP A 139 -12.43 2.85 12.31
CA ASP A 139 -12.31 2.21 13.63
C ASP A 139 -13.43 1.16 13.79
N TRP A 140 -14.08 1.04 14.93
CA TRP A 140 -15.14 0.07 15.13
C TRP A 140 -16.35 0.18 14.21
N GLY A 141 -16.58 1.34 13.58
CA GLY A 141 -17.55 1.45 12.51
C GLY A 141 -17.24 0.46 11.37
N GLY A 142 -15.96 0.16 11.14
CA GLY A 142 -15.52 -0.85 10.18
C GLY A 142 -15.90 -2.28 10.57
N ALA A 143 -15.83 -2.65 11.85
CA ALA A 143 -16.30 -3.95 12.32
C ALA A 143 -17.82 -4.11 12.10
N ILE A 144 -18.59 -3.05 12.36
CA ILE A 144 -20.04 -3.02 12.13
C ILE A 144 -20.35 -3.08 10.63
N ALA A 145 -19.65 -2.30 9.81
CA ALA A 145 -19.77 -2.33 8.36
C ALA A 145 -19.51 -3.72 7.77
N MET A 146 -18.49 -4.43 8.27
CA MET A 146 -18.18 -5.80 7.88
C MET A 146 -19.31 -6.79 8.28
N GLY A 147 -19.88 -6.65 9.48
CA GLY A 147 -21.03 -7.45 9.90
C GLY A 147 -22.27 -7.20 9.06
N TYR A 148 -22.52 -5.93 8.71
CA TYR A 148 -23.60 -5.55 7.83
C TYR A 148 -23.44 -6.14 6.43
N ALA A 149 -22.25 -5.99 5.83
CA ALA A 149 -21.96 -6.45 4.47
C ALA A 149 -22.01 -7.98 4.34
N THR A 150 -21.54 -8.71 5.35
CA THR A 150 -21.66 -10.19 5.37
C THR A 150 -23.10 -10.66 5.43
N SER A 151 -23.97 -9.92 6.14
CA SER A 151 -25.40 -10.24 6.28
C SER A 151 -26.25 -9.78 5.09
N HIS A 152 -25.83 -8.73 4.38
CA HIS A 152 -26.59 -8.06 3.30
C HIS A 152 -25.78 -7.96 2.00
N ARG A 153 -25.15 -9.07 1.57
CA ARG A 153 -24.21 -9.11 0.43
C ARG A 153 -24.75 -8.47 -0.85
N ALA A 154 -26.03 -8.70 -1.16
CA ALA A 154 -26.67 -8.16 -2.37
C ALA A 154 -26.90 -6.65 -2.31
N GLN A 155 -26.92 -6.05 -1.12
CA GLN A 155 -27.18 -4.63 -0.93
C GLN A 155 -25.89 -3.81 -0.86
N VAL A 156 -24.71 -4.42 -0.77
CA VAL A 156 -23.45 -3.69 -0.62
C VAL A 156 -22.64 -3.75 -1.91
N ALA A 157 -22.35 -2.59 -2.49
CA ALA A 157 -21.51 -2.46 -3.69
C ALA A 157 -20.02 -2.64 -3.40
N GLY A 158 -19.57 -2.20 -2.22
CA GLY A 158 -18.16 -2.21 -1.84
C GLY A 158 -17.92 -1.55 -0.49
N LEU A 159 -16.72 -1.78 0.07
CA LEU A 159 -16.29 -1.28 1.37
C LEU A 159 -15.05 -0.41 1.26
N ILE A 160 -15.06 0.74 1.93
CA ILE A 160 -13.87 1.57 2.16
C ILE A 160 -13.62 1.63 3.66
N LEU A 161 -12.57 0.95 4.12
CA LEU A 161 -12.29 0.75 5.54
C LEU A 161 -11.06 1.56 5.96
N SER A 162 -11.16 2.38 7.00
CA SER A 162 -10.07 3.19 7.51
C SER A 162 -9.71 2.81 8.94
N ASN A 163 -8.43 2.46 9.17
CA ASN A 163 -7.86 2.24 10.50
C ASN A 163 -8.80 1.48 11.45
N THR A 164 -9.09 0.23 11.09
CA THR A 164 -10.12 -0.63 11.71
C THR A 164 -9.64 -2.09 11.81
N GLY A 165 -10.39 -2.95 12.49
CA GLY A 165 -10.16 -4.38 12.53
C GLY A 165 -11.41 -5.14 12.95
N ILE A 166 -11.46 -6.43 12.64
CA ILE A 166 -12.54 -7.34 13.09
C ILE A 166 -12.13 -8.22 14.27
N ALA A 167 -10.81 -8.42 14.45
CA ALA A 167 -10.23 -9.19 15.54
C ALA A 167 -8.80 -8.69 15.85
N ILE A 168 -8.25 -9.10 16.99
CA ILE A 168 -6.80 -8.98 17.23
C ILE A 168 -6.10 -9.99 16.30
N PRO A 169 -5.15 -9.57 15.44
CA PRO A 169 -4.49 -10.48 14.52
C PRO A 169 -3.81 -11.67 15.23
N ALA A 170 -3.87 -12.86 14.62
CA ALA A 170 -3.33 -14.09 15.21
C ALA A 170 -1.85 -13.95 15.59
N GLY A 171 -1.50 -14.42 16.80
CA GLY A 171 -0.13 -14.31 17.33
C GLY A 171 0.33 -12.89 17.69
N ARG A 172 -0.58 -11.90 17.74
CA ARG A 172 -0.29 -10.53 18.17
C ARG A 172 -0.90 -10.22 19.53
N LYS A 173 -0.34 -9.21 20.19
CA LYS A 173 -0.93 -8.58 21.38
C LYS A 173 -1.66 -7.33 20.94
N ALA A 174 -2.85 -7.08 21.49
CA ALA A 174 -3.53 -5.81 21.31
C ALA A 174 -2.58 -4.64 21.64
N PRO A 175 -2.59 -3.56 20.85
CA PRO A 175 -1.86 -2.33 21.14
C PRO A 175 -2.09 -1.82 22.56
N ARG A 176 -1.06 -1.19 23.14
CA ARG A 176 -1.09 -0.75 24.54
C ARG A 176 -2.28 0.16 24.84
N LEU A 177 -2.64 1.05 23.91
CA LEU A 177 -3.78 1.96 24.07
C LEU A 177 -5.09 1.19 24.23
N ILE A 178 -5.37 0.24 23.34
CA ILE A 178 -6.57 -0.62 23.39
C ILE A 178 -6.63 -1.41 24.71
N ARG A 179 -5.49 -1.96 25.14
CA ARG A 179 -5.39 -2.71 26.41
C ARG A 179 -5.63 -1.86 27.65
N ILE A 180 -5.14 -0.61 27.65
CA ILE A 180 -5.32 0.31 28.77
C ILE A 180 -6.78 0.77 28.83
N SER A 181 -7.37 1.16 27.69
CA SER A 181 -8.76 1.63 27.64
C SER A 181 -9.75 0.56 28.07
N ALA A 182 -9.45 -0.71 27.80
CA ALA A 182 -10.31 -1.83 28.16
C ALA A 182 -10.04 -2.48 29.51
N SER A 183 -9.03 -2.02 30.25
CA SER A 183 -8.74 -2.57 31.58
C SER A 183 -9.89 -2.25 32.55
N SER A 184 -10.52 -3.30 33.10
CA SER A 184 -11.76 -3.22 33.88
C SER A 184 -11.70 -2.24 35.06
N GLY A 185 -10.52 -2.06 35.69
CA GLY A 185 -10.31 -1.14 36.80
C GLY A 185 -10.21 0.35 36.42
N LEU A 186 -9.86 0.67 35.17
CA LEU A 186 -9.62 2.05 34.72
C LEU A 186 -10.60 2.50 33.62
N HIS A 187 -11.30 1.55 33.00
CA HIS A 187 -12.27 1.74 31.93
C HIS A 187 -13.30 2.84 32.27
N ARG A 188 -14.07 2.67 33.36
CA ARG A 188 -15.11 3.62 33.78
C ARG A 188 -14.55 5.03 34.06
N LEU A 189 -13.32 5.12 34.58
CA LEU A 189 -12.67 6.39 34.89
C LEU A 189 -12.21 7.14 33.62
N ILE A 190 -11.65 6.40 32.66
CA ILE A 190 -11.08 6.96 31.41
C ILE A 190 -12.16 7.29 30.39
N THR A 191 -13.12 6.40 30.16
CA THR A 191 -14.10 6.51 29.06
C THR A 191 -15.35 7.29 29.46
N ARG A 192 -15.67 7.34 30.76
CA ARG A 192 -16.92 7.91 31.28
C ARG A 192 -16.72 9.09 32.22
N THR A 193 -16.01 8.87 33.33
CA THR A 193 -15.89 9.84 34.41
C THR A 193 -15.08 11.07 34.00
N THR A 194 -14.02 10.89 33.20
CA THR A 194 -13.22 11.98 32.64
C THR A 194 -13.51 12.18 31.15
N SER A 195 -13.21 13.38 30.62
CA SER A 195 -13.25 13.64 29.17
C SER A 195 -11.94 13.26 28.47
N LEU A 196 -11.01 12.60 29.17
CA LEU A 196 -9.65 12.36 28.70
C LEU A 196 -9.62 11.46 27.46
N PHE A 197 -10.47 10.43 27.41
CA PHE A 197 -10.57 9.53 26.26
C PHE A 197 -11.04 10.28 25.00
N VAL A 198 -12.17 10.99 25.10
CA VAL A 198 -12.75 11.76 23.97
C VAL A 198 -11.82 12.88 23.51
N ARG A 199 -11.24 13.64 24.44
CA ARG A 199 -10.28 14.71 24.10
C ARG A 199 -8.98 14.15 23.54
N GLY A 200 -8.52 13.01 24.05
CA GLY A 200 -7.30 12.33 23.63
C GLY A 200 -7.35 11.87 22.19
N THR A 201 -8.51 11.41 21.70
CA THR A 201 -8.70 10.99 20.30
C THR A 201 -8.32 12.09 19.31
N GLY A 202 -8.59 13.37 19.60
CA GLY A 202 -8.20 14.50 18.76
C GLY A 202 -6.68 14.78 18.68
N TYR A 203 -5.87 14.04 19.43
CA TYR A 203 -4.40 14.12 19.44
C TYR A 203 -3.71 12.83 18.94
N LEU A 204 -4.46 11.78 18.59
CA LEU A 204 -3.95 10.60 17.89
C LEU A 204 -3.54 10.84 16.42
N PRO A 205 -4.11 11.82 15.70
CA PRO A 205 -3.68 12.23 14.36
C PRO A 205 -2.20 12.60 14.25
N GLY A 206 -1.53 12.08 13.22
CA GLY A 206 -0.09 12.23 13.00
C GLY A 206 0.31 13.53 12.28
N ALA A 207 -0.53 14.04 11.37
CA ALA A 207 -0.39 15.33 10.70
C ALA A 207 -1.05 16.49 11.49
N GLY A 208 -1.89 16.14 12.48
CA GLY A 208 -2.54 17.07 13.40
C GLY A 208 -3.86 17.64 12.88
N LEU A 209 -4.84 17.78 13.77
CA LEU A 209 -6.14 18.43 13.48
C LEU A 209 -6.12 19.92 13.85
N THR A 210 -7.00 20.69 13.22
CA THR A 210 -7.23 22.10 13.61
C THR A 210 -7.87 22.19 15.00
N LYS A 211 -7.77 23.35 15.64
CA LYS A 211 -8.46 23.59 16.93
C LYS A 211 -9.98 23.45 16.79
N GLN A 212 -10.54 23.86 15.65
CA GLN A 212 -11.95 23.74 15.31
C GLN A 212 -12.39 22.27 15.24
N GLN A 213 -11.68 21.45 14.47
CA GLN A 213 -11.96 20.01 14.36
C GLN A 213 -11.92 19.29 15.71
N ARG A 214 -10.93 19.61 16.56
CA ARG A 214 -10.85 19.03 17.91
C ARG A 214 -12.05 19.41 18.79
N ARG A 215 -12.54 20.65 18.70
CA ARG A 215 -13.73 21.08 19.45
C ARG A 215 -14.98 20.36 18.95
N ALA A 216 -15.15 20.27 17.62
CA ALA A 216 -16.28 19.60 16.99
C ALA A 216 -16.35 18.11 17.37
N LEU A 217 -15.22 17.39 17.37
CA LEU A 217 -15.18 15.97 17.77
C LEU A 217 -15.69 15.72 19.20
N VAL A 218 -15.46 16.66 20.13
CA VAL A 218 -15.81 16.49 21.54
C VAL A 218 -17.21 17.03 21.86
N ALA A 219 -17.82 17.80 20.95
CA ALA A 219 -19.05 18.55 21.20
C ALA A 219 -20.23 17.74 21.76
N PRO A 220 -20.52 16.51 21.28
CA PRO A 220 -21.62 15.71 21.81
C PRO A 220 -21.35 15.16 23.23
N TYR A 221 -20.09 15.13 23.65
CA TYR A 221 -19.60 14.38 24.80
C TYR A 221 -19.14 15.25 25.97
N LEU A 222 -19.60 16.51 26.05
CA LEU A 222 -19.17 17.47 27.06
C LEU A 222 -19.62 17.07 28.48
N VAL A 223 -20.81 16.49 28.62
CA VAL A 223 -21.37 16.03 29.90
C VAL A 223 -21.14 14.54 30.13
N GLN A 224 -21.14 14.11 31.40
CA GLN A 224 -20.80 12.74 31.78
C GLN A 224 -21.80 11.70 31.25
N ASP A 225 -23.10 12.00 31.27
CA ASP A 225 -24.13 11.05 30.85
C ASP A 225 -24.05 10.75 29.34
N ARG A 226 -23.59 11.72 28.54
CA ARG A 226 -23.32 11.53 27.11
C ARG A 226 -22.14 10.61 26.83
N ARG A 227 -21.27 10.34 27.82
CA ARG A 227 -20.12 9.42 27.69
C ARG A 227 -20.46 7.98 28.12
N ILE A 228 -21.70 7.69 28.50
CA ILE A 228 -22.13 6.32 28.84
C ILE A 228 -22.03 5.41 27.61
N GLY A 229 -22.47 5.89 26.44
CA GLY A 229 -22.37 5.13 25.19
C GLY A 229 -20.93 4.90 24.74
N VAL A 230 -20.05 5.91 24.91
CA VAL A 230 -18.60 5.79 24.71
C VAL A 230 -18.01 4.65 25.56
N ALA A 231 -18.39 4.56 26.83
CA ALA A 231 -17.96 3.48 27.71
C ALA A 231 -18.58 2.13 27.31
N GLY A 232 -19.87 2.09 26.94
CA GLY A 232 -20.53 0.87 26.49
C GLY A 232 -19.90 0.28 25.23
N PHE A 233 -19.40 1.14 24.33
CA PHE A 233 -18.72 0.75 23.11
C PHE A 233 -17.33 0.15 23.39
N VAL A 234 -16.55 0.76 24.30
CA VAL A 234 -15.24 0.21 24.72
C VAL A 234 -15.40 -1.09 25.51
N ALA A 235 -16.46 -1.22 26.31
CA ALA A 235 -16.76 -2.44 27.05
C ALA A 235 -17.09 -3.63 26.12
N ASP A 236 -17.60 -3.36 24.92
CA ASP A 236 -17.99 -4.39 23.94
C ASP A 236 -16.80 -4.94 23.12
N VAL A 237 -15.58 -4.41 23.35
CA VAL A 237 -14.38 -4.91 22.69
C VAL A 237 -13.94 -6.23 23.34
N PRO A 238 -13.99 -7.36 22.62
CA PRO A 238 -13.64 -8.65 23.21
C PRO A 238 -12.12 -8.77 23.42
N PHE A 239 -11.71 -9.02 24.66
CA PHE A 239 -10.31 -9.36 25.00
C PHE A 239 -10.11 -10.82 25.35
N ASP A 240 -11.20 -11.56 25.52
CA ASP A 240 -11.18 -13.01 25.72
C ASP A 240 -12.38 -13.68 25.00
N GLU A 241 -12.29 -15.00 24.83
CA GLU A 241 -13.28 -15.80 24.10
C GLU A 241 -14.64 -15.88 24.80
N ARG A 242 -14.73 -15.49 26.09
CA ARG A 242 -15.97 -15.53 26.88
C ARG A 242 -16.79 -14.26 26.74
N HIS A 243 -16.28 -13.23 26.08
CA HIS A 243 -17.00 -11.99 25.87
C HIS A 243 -18.19 -12.19 24.91
N PRO A 244 -19.39 -11.63 25.20
CA PRO A 244 -20.61 -11.88 24.41
C PRO A 244 -20.47 -11.64 22.90
N SER A 245 -19.72 -10.60 22.52
CA SER A 245 -19.49 -10.22 21.12
C SER A 245 -18.35 -11.01 20.43
N SER A 246 -17.60 -11.85 21.16
CA SER A 246 -16.48 -12.63 20.58
C SER A 246 -16.94 -13.61 19.51
N PHE A 247 -18.03 -14.33 19.76
CA PHE A 247 -18.57 -15.31 18.82
C PHE A 247 -19.05 -14.64 17.54
N ASP A 248 -19.83 -13.56 17.66
CA ASP A 248 -20.40 -12.86 16.52
C ASP A 248 -19.30 -12.24 15.63
N LEU A 249 -18.29 -11.61 16.23
CA LEU A 249 -17.13 -11.08 15.50
C LEU A 249 -16.31 -12.17 14.81
N ALA A 250 -16.08 -13.31 15.48
CA ALA A 250 -15.38 -14.44 14.89
C ALA A 250 -16.16 -15.03 13.70
N SER A 251 -17.50 -15.13 13.82
CA SER A 251 -18.38 -15.56 12.74
C SER A 251 -18.28 -14.63 11.54
N VAL A 252 -18.33 -13.31 11.75
CA VAL A 252 -18.15 -12.33 10.66
C VAL A 252 -16.76 -12.47 10.04
N ALA A 253 -15.72 -12.58 10.86
CA ALA A 253 -14.33 -12.68 10.41
C ALA A 253 -14.06 -13.93 9.54
N ALA A 254 -14.79 -15.04 9.77
CA ALA A 254 -14.72 -16.26 8.97
C ALA A 254 -15.44 -16.13 7.61
N GLU A 255 -16.43 -15.25 7.51
CA GLU A 255 -17.24 -15.07 6.30
C GLU A 255 -16.68 -13.99 5.35
N LEU A 256 -15.67 -13.21 5.77
CA LEU A 256 -15.13 -12.10 4.96
C LEU A 256 -14.55 -12.55 3.62
N GLN A 257 -13.97 -13.75 3.55
CA GLN A 257 -13.37 -14.26 2.30
C GLN A 257 -14.43 -14.58 1.24
N LYS A 258 -15.70 -14.72 1.64
CA LYS A 258 -16.83 -14.97 0.73
C LYS A 258 -17.40 -13.66 0.15
N LEU A 259 -16.94 -12.50 0.61
CA LEU A 259 -17.33 -11.21 0.04
C LEU A 259 -16.56 -10.96 -1.25
N THR A 260 -17.25 -11.04 -2.38
CA THR A 260 -16.69 -10.80 -3.72
C THR A 260 -16.72 -9.31 -4.13
N ILE A 261 -17.13 -8.43 -3.22
CA ILE A 261 -17.20 -6.99 -3.45
C ILE A 261 -15.81 -6.36 -3.30
N PRO A 262 -15.53 -5.25 -4.00
CA PRO A 262 -14.28 -4.51 -3.81
C PRO A 262 -14.18 -3.95 -2.39
N VAL A 263 -13.06 -4.25 -1.72
CA VAL A 263 -12.68 -3.69 -0.42
C VAL A 263 -11.43 -2.84 -0.57
N ARG A 264 -11.45 -1.61 -0.07
CA ARG A 264 -10.31 -0.69 -0.18
C ARG A 264 -9.97 -0.12 1.19
N LEU A 265 -8.74 -0.32 1.64
CA LEU A 265 -8.29 0.16 2.96
C LEU A 265 -7.68 1.56 2.82
N TYR A 266 -8.24 2.58 3.49
CA TYR A 266 -7.68 3.94 3.55
C TYR A 266 -6.91 4.12 4.87
N TRP A 267 -5.59 3.93 4.83
CA TRP A 267 -4.84 3.56 6.04
C TRP A 267 -3.80 4.60 6.48
N GLY A 268 -4.02 5.23 7.63
CA GLY A 268 -3.06 6.11 8.30
C GLY A 268 -1.85 5.33 8.80
N SER A 269 -0.67 5.61 8.24
CA SER A 269 0.54 4.80 8.47
C SER A 269 1.16 4.94 9.87
N LYS A 270 0.71 5.92 10.67
CA LYS A 270 1.20 6.19 12.02
C LYS A 270 0.15 5.95 13.11
N ASP A 271 -0.95 5.29 12.79
CA ASP A 271 -1.99 5.01 13.77
C ASP A 271 -1.46 4.13 14.93
N PRO A 272 -1.50 4.62 16.18
CA PRO A 272 -1.09 3.84 17.34
C PRO A 272 -2.16 2.84 17.84
N VAL A 273 -3.37 2.89 17.29
CA VAL A 273 -4.53 2.06 17.65
C VAL A 273 -4.69 0.91 16.66
N PHE A 274 -4.96 1.18 15.38
CA PHE A 274 -4.99 0.16 14.33
C PHE A 274 -3.75 0.31 13.46
N ASN A 275 -2.67 -0.33 13.90
CA ASN A 275 -1.41 -0.33 13.17
C ASN A 275 -1.45 -1.27 11.95
N ASP A 276 -0.34 -1.32 11.21
CA ASP A 276 -0.21 -2.13 9.99
C ASP A 276 -0.55 -3.62 10.15
N ASP A 277 -0.48 -4.19 11.36
CA ASP A 277 -0.85 -5.59 11.58
C ASP A 277 -2.35 -5.83 11.34
N PHE A 278 -3.19 -4.84 11.63
CA PHE A 278 -4.63 -4.94 11.36
C PHE A 278 -4.93 -4.81 9.87
N ALA A 279 -4.22 -3.93 9.16
CA ALA A 279 -4.34 -3.87 7.70
C ALA A 279 -3.84 -5.17 7.04
N ASP A 280 -2.78 -5.79 7.56
CA ASP A 280 -2.30 -7.09 7.10
C ASP A 280 -3.34 -8.19 7.31
N ASP A 281 -3.95 -8.23 8.50
CA ASP A 281 -5.02 -9.17 8.84
C ASP A 281 -6.22 -9.01 7.90
N LEU A 282 -6.71 -7.79 7.69
CA LEU A 282 -7.81 -7.53 6.75
C LEU A 282 -7.45 -7.90 5.31
N MET A 283 -6.23 -7.57 4.86
CA MET A 283 -5.76 -7.94 3.52
C MET A 283 -5.71 -9.47 3.30
N SER A 284 -5.58 -10.26 4.37
CA SER A 284 -5.62 -11.73 4.28
C SER A 284 -7.04 -12.32 4.34
N ARG A 285 -8.04 -11.53 4.74
CA ARG A 285 -9.42 -11.99 4.98
C ARG A 285 -10.36 -11.75 3.81
N PHE A 286 -10.03 -10.86 2.90
CA PHE A 286 -10.87 -10.54 1.74
C PHE A 286 -10.23 -11.02 0.45
N SER A 287 -11.05 -11.37 -0.55
CA SER A 287 -10.57 -11.81 -1.87
C SER A 287 -10.20 -10.64 -2.80
N ASP A 288 -10.96 -9.54 -2.77
CA ASP A 288 -10.66 -8.30 -3.51
C ASP A 288 -10.40 -7.17 -2.53
N VAL A 289 -9.13 -7.01 -2.13
CA VAL A 289 -8.73 -6.00 -1.17
C VAL A 289 -7.43 -5.33 -1.57
N GLU A 290 -7.43 -3.99 -1.51
CA GLU A 290 -6.22 -3.19 -1.72
C GLU A 290 -6.05 -2.14 -0.63
N THR A 291 -4.81 -1.87 -0.23
CA THR A 291 -4.50 -0.84 0.77
C THR A 291 -3.95 0.42 0.11
N HIS A 292 -4.64 1.54 0.33
CA HIS A 292 -4.15 2.88 0.07
C HIS A 292 -3.60 3.50 1.37
N ARG A 293 -2.27 3.54 1.49
CA ARG A 293 -1.61 4.08 2.68
C ARG A 293 -1.48 5.58 2.60
N ILE A 294 -1.81 6.27 3.69
CA ILE A 294 -1.62 7.71 3.87
C ILE A 294 -0.37 7.94 4.74
N PRO A 295 0.76 8.32 4.13
CA PRO A 295 2.01 8.49 4.86
C PRO A 295 1.90 9.62 5.89
N GLY A 296 2.25 9.31 7.13
CA GLY A 296 2.30 10.30 8.21
C GLY A 296 0.98 10.57 8.91
N ALA A 297 -0.15 10.16 8.33
CA ALA A 297 -1.46 10.24 9.00
C ALA A 297 -1.57 9.24 10.15
N GLY A 298 -2.35 9.61 11.17
CA GLY A 298 -2.60 8.80 12.36
C GLY A 298 -3.97 8.14 12.33
N HIS A 299 -4.61 8.06 13.50
CA HIS A 299 -5.86 7.30 13.68
C HIS A 299 -7.09 7.89 12.97
N LEU A 300 -7.11 9.21 12.73
CA LEU A 300 -8.22 9.90 12.05
C LEU A 300 -7.81 10.35 10.65
N ALA A 301 -7.17 9.46 9.90
CA ALA A 301 -6.68 9.72 8.55
C ALA A 301 -7.74 10.37 7.65
N VAL A 302 -9.00 9.96 7.81
CA VAL A 302 -10.20 10.48 7.14
C VAL A 302 -10.47 11.98 7.33
N LEU A 303 -9.97 12.59 8.40
CA LEU A 303 -10.02 14.04 8.65
C LEU A 303 -8.68 14.73 8.34
N GLU A 304 -7.56 14.03 8.53
CA GLU A 304 -6.20 14.55 8.30
C GLU A 304 -5.95 14.85 6.81
N THR A 305 -6.43 13.98 5.93
CA THR A 305 -6.27 14.08 4.48
C THR A 305 -7.60 13.95 3.78
N SER A 306 -7.70 14.53 2.57
CA SER A 306 -8.88 14.34 1.73
C SER A 306 -8.95 12.88 1.28
N MET A 307 -10.09 12.22 1.51
CA MET A 307 -10.37 10.93 0.88
C MET A 307 -11.30 11.04 -0.32
N ALA A 308 -11.86 12.21 -0.61
CA ALA A 308 -12.86 12.38 -1.68
C ALA A 308 -12.36 11.86 -3.04
N PRO A 309 -11.17 12.25 -3.54
CA PRO A 309 -10.65 11.71 -4.80
C PRO A 309 -10.47 10.18 -4.78
N PHE A 310 -10.11 9.64 -3.61
CA PHE A 310 -9.95 8.19 -3.45
C PHE A 310 -11.30 7.47 -3.51
N VAL A 311 -12.29 7.93 -2.76
CA VAL A 311 -13.65 7.37 -2.79
C VAL A 311 -14.24 7.45 -4.20
N GLU A 312 -14.12 8.60 -4.87
CA GLU A 312 -14.62 8.79 -6.23
C GLU A 312 -13.99 7.82 -7.22
N SER A 313 -12.66 7.67 -7.18
CA SER A 313 -11.94 6.75 -8.08
C SER A 313 -12.30 5.30 -7.81
N VAL A 314 -12.42 4.89 -6.55
CA VAL A 314 -12.84 3.52 -6.18
C VAL A 314 -14.24 3.24 -6.72
N VAL A 315 -15.22 4.11 -6.44
CA VAL A 315 -16.61 3.88 -6.86
C VAL A 315 -16.76 3.88 -8.39
N ARG A 316 -16.06 4.78 -9.09
CA ARG A 316 -16.10 4.87 -10.57
C ARG A 316 -15.39 3.71 -11.25
N ASN A 317 -14.22 3.31 -10.76
CA ASN A 317 -13.47 2.21 -11.38
C ASN A 317 -14.16 0.86 -11.16
N SER A 318 -14.97 0.71 -10.11
CA SER A 318 -15.79 -0.49 -9.90
C SER A 318 -17.06 -0.52 -10.77
N THR A 319 -17.50 0.63 -11.30
CA THR A 319 -18.66 0.72 -12.20
C THR A 319 -18.27 0.73 -13.67
N GLN A 320 -17.04 1.12 -14.00
CA GLN A 320 -16.44 0.85 -15.29
C GLN A 320 -15.89 -0.58 -15.29
N VAL A 321 -16.56 -1.50 -15.98
CA VAL A 321 -15.86 -2.65 -16.55
C VAL A 321 -14.77 -2.05 -17.43
N ILE A 322 -13.55 -1.98 -16.91
CA ILE A 322 -12.38 -1.75 -17.75
C ILE A 322 -12.34 -3.01 -18.59
N SER A 323 -12.94 -2.94 -19.77
CA SER A 323 -12.63 -3.86 -20.85
C SER A 323 -11.12 -3.78 -21.01
N ALA A 324 -10.42 -4.78 -20.48
CA ALA A 324 -9.04 -5.01 -20.85
C ALA A 324 -9.01 -4.98 -22.39
N PRO A 325 -7.99 -4.37 -23.02
CA PRO A 325 -7.83 -4.51 -24.45
C PRO A 325 -7.93 -6.00 -24.77
N SER A 326 -8.86 -6.31 -25.66
CA SER A 326 -9.28 -7.66 -26.07
C SER A 326 -8.07 -8.58 -26.19
N ASP A 327 -8.22 -9.80 -25.68
CA ASP A 327 -7.37 -10.96 -25.91
C ASP A 327 -7.00 -11.05 -27.40
N ASP A 328 -5.89 -10.44 -27.77
CA ASP A 328 -5.04 -11.09 -28.75
C ASP A 328 -4.36 -12.20 -27.96
N ASP A 329 -4.81 -13.42 -28.24
CA ASP A 329 -4.34 -14.70 -27.71
C ASP A 329 -2.89 -14.98 -28.17
N GLN A 330 -2.04 -13.94 -28.20
CA GLN A 330 -0.62 -14.07 -28.34
C GLN A 330 -0.10 -14.62 -27.02
N THR A 331 0.33 -15.87 -27.06
CA THR A 331 1.13 -16.51 -26.02
C THR A 331 2.20 -15.53 -25.54
N CYS A 332 2.02 -14.96 -24.34
CA CYS A 332 2.95 -14.00 -23.78
C CYS A 332 4.24 -14.76 -23.41
N GLU A 333 5.26 -14.64 -24.25
CA GLU A 333 6.55 -15.27 -24.01
C GLU A 333 7.15 -14.74 -22.70
N THR A 334 7.49 -15.65 -21.78
CA THR A 334 8.05 -15.28 -20.47
C THR A 334 9.40 -14.57 -20.64
N LEU A 335 9.79 -13.76 -19.63
CA LEU A 335 11.05 -13.02 -19.69
C LEU A 335 12.28 -13.93 -19.75
N TRP A 336 12.17 -15.17 -19.29
CA TRP A 336 13.27 -16.15 -19.31
C TRP A 336 13.24 -17.10 -20.51
N ALA A 337 12.21 -17.08 -21.35
CA ALA A 337 12.07 -18.05 -22.43
C ALA A 337 13.29 -18.08 -23.37
N ARG A 338 13.88 -16.93 -23.68
CA ARG A 338 15.10 -16.82 -24.51
C ARG A 338 16.37 -17.36 -23.84
N ILE A 339 16.37 -17.48 -22.52
CA ILE A 339 17.43 -18.16 -21.76
C ILE A 339 17.24 -19.67 -21.92
N ASP A 340 16.03 -20.17 -21.62
CA ASP A 340 15.68 -21.61 -21.70
C ASP A 340 15.83 -22.17 -23.12
N SER A 341 15.54 -21.38 -24.15
CA SER A 341 15.56 -21.81 -25.56
C SER A 341 16.78 -21.29 -26.33
N SER A 342 17.86 -20.89 -25.64
CA SER A 342 19.03 -20.33 -26.32
C SER A 342 19.64 -21.33 -27.30
N THR A 343 19.73 -20.94 -28.57
CA THR A 343 20.38 -21.74 -29.63
C THR A 343 21.90 -21.61 -29.63
N ARG A 344 22.46 -20.83 -28.69
CA ARG A 344 23.91 -20.59 -28.52
C ARG A 344 24.28 -20.70 -27.03
N PRO A 345 24.21 -21.90 -26.43
CA PRO A 345 24.46 -22.09 -24.99
C PRO A 345 25.85 -21.62 -24.56
N ASP A 346 26.87 -21.77 -25.42
CA ASP A 346 28.26 -21.38 -25.13
C ASP A 346 28.57 -19.92 -25.47
N ALA A 347 27.61 -19.18 -26.04
CA ALA A 347 27.79 -17.75 -26.25
C ALA A 347 27.74 -16.99 -24.93
N LEU A 348 28.48 -15.89 -24.87
CA LEU A 348 28.49 -14.98 -23.73
C LEU A 348 27.10 -14.42 -23.46
N ALA A 349 26.57 -14.62 -22.26
CA ALA A 349 25.29 -14.04 -21.84
C ALA A 349 25.51 -12.71 -21.11
N ILE A 350 26.38 -12.71 -20.11
CA ILE A 350 26.61 -11.53 -19.27
C ILE A 350 28.10 -11.36 -19.00
N SER A 351 28.59 -10.12 -19.12
CA SER A 351 29.93 -9.72 -18.71
C SER A 351 29.86 -8.57 -17.71
N ASP A 352 30.56 -8.69 -16.59
CA ASP A 352 30.65 -7.68 -15.54
C ASP A 352 32.05 -7.07 -15.53
N ALA A 353 32.16 -5.82 -16.00
CA ALA A 353 33.45 -5.14 -16.11
C ALA A 353 34.09 -4.84 -14.75
N ALA A 354 33.28 -4.52 -13.74
CA ALA A 354 33.76 -4.20 -12.39
C ALA A 354 34.31 -5.44 -11.69
N ALA A 355 33.58 -6.55 -11.77
CA ALA A 355 34.01 -7.82 -11.18
C ALA A 355 35.05 -8.57 -12.03
N LYS A 356 35.23 -8.19 -13.31
CA LYS A 356 36.03 -8.91 -14.31
C LYS A 356 35.62 -10.38 -14.44
N THR A 357 34.31 -10.62 -14.48
CA THR A 357 33.73 -11.95 -14.61
C THR A 357 32.72 -11.98 -15.73
N SER A 358 32.53 -13.16 -16.31
CA SER A 358 31.56 -13.40 -17.38
C SER A 358 30.90 -14.76 -17.20
N VAL A 359 29.73 -14.93 -17.81
CA VAL A 359 29.01 -16.21 -17.87
C VAL A 359 28.42 -16.43 -19.26
N THR A 360 28.45 -17.68 -19.74
CA THR A 360 27.73 -18.09 -20.95
C THR A 360 26.22 -18.18 -20.70
N PHE A 361 25.43 -18.38 -21.76
CA PHE A 361 23.99 -18.63 -21.61
C PHE A 361 23.71 -19.91 -20.80
N SER A 362 24.46 -20.99 -21.01
CA SER A 362 24.30 -22.25 -20.26
C SER A 362 24.67 -22.11 -18.78
N GLU A 363 25.75 -21.38 -18.48
CA GLU A 363 26.16 -21.08 -17.10
C GLU A 363 25.15 -20.17 -16.40
N PHE A 364 24.62 -19.18 -17.11
CA PHE A 364 23.60 -18.29 -16.57
C PHE A 364 22.29 -19.04 -16.33
N GLU A 365 21.82 -19.87 -17.27
CA GLU A 365 20.64 -20.73 -17.10
C GLU A 365 20.80 -21.61 -15.85
N SER A 366 21.93 -22.32 -15.73
CA SER A 366 22.22 -23.18 -14.58
C SER A 366 22.24 -22.39 -13.27
N ARG A 367 22.77 -21.16 -13.27
CA ARG A 367 22.78 -20.29 -12.09
C ARG A 367 21.36 -19.85 -11.70
N VAL A 368 20.53 -19.42 -12.66
CA VAL A 368 19.13 -19.07 -12.42
C VAL A 368 18.37 -20.29 -11.88
N ALA A 369 18.59 -21.48 -12.46
CA ALA A 369 17.94 -22.72 -12.02
C ALA A 369 18.29 -23.09 -10.59
N SER A 370 19.59 -23.01 -10.25
CA SER A 370 20.08 -23.31 -8.91
C SER A 370 19.55 -22.31 -7.88
N PHE A 371 19.50 -21.01 -8.23
CA PHE A 371 18.95 -19.98 -7.35
C PHE A 371 17.45 -20.16 -7.15
N ALA A 372 16.69 -20.47 -8.20
CA ALA A 372 15.25 -20.69 -8.12
C ALA A 372 14.92 -21.89 -7.24
N GLN A 373 15.64 -23.00 -7.41
CA GLN A 373 15.49 -24.17 -6.53
C GLN A 373 15.82 -23.83 -5.08
N SER A 374 16.92 -23.13 -4.82
CA SER A 374 17.31 -22.72 -3.47
C SER A 374 16.30 -21.78 -2.81
N LEU A 375 15.71 -20.85 -3.57
CA LEU A 375 14.64 -19.98 -3.08
C LEU A 375 13.41 -20.81 -2.69
N SER A 376 13.02 -21.76 -3.54
CA SER A 376 11.91 -22.69 -3.25
C SER A 376 12.18 -23.55 -2.01
N ASP A 377 13.38 -24.13 -1.88
CA ASP A 377 13.81 -24.93 -0.72
C ASP A 377 13.81 -24.10 0.57
N GLN A 378 14.10 -22.80 0.45
CA GLN A 378 14.00 -21.84 1.55
C GLN A 378 12.58 -21.32 1.79
N GLY A 379 11.58 -21.86 1.10
CA GLY A 379 10.17 -21.61 1.35
C GLY A 379 9.59 -20.38 0.66
N VAL A 380 10.27 -19.83 -0.36
CA VAL A 380 9.70 -18.80 -1.24
C VAL A 380 8.60 -19.42 -2.09
N LYS A 381 7.44 -18.77 -2.16
CA LYS A 381 6.25 -19.25 -2.88
C LYS A 381 5.79 -18.27 -3.96
N LEU A 382 4.96 -18.77 -4.87
CA LEU A 382 4.21 -17.95 -5.83
C LEU A 382 3.50 -16.80 -5.09
N GLY A 383 3.69 -15.57 -5.57
CA GLY A 383 3.10 -14.35 -5.00
C GLY A 383 3.85 -13.76 -3.80
N ASP A 384 4.89 -14.41 -3.26
CA ASP A 384 5.72 -13.82 -2.22
C ASP A 384 6.49 -12.61 -2.76
N ARG A 385 6.59 -11.55 -1.96
CA ARG A 385 7.43 -10.39 -2.25
C ARG A 385 8.82 -10.57 -1.64
N VAL A 386 9.83 -10.43 -2.48
CA VAL A 386 11.24 -10.61 -2.14
C VAL A 386 11.96 -9.26 -2.28
N ALA A 387 12.39 -8.65 -1.18
CA ALA A 387 13.28 -7.50 -1.26
C ALA A 387 14.66 -7.94 -1.73
N VAL A 388 15.05 -7.52 -2.93
CA VAL A 388 16.35 -7.85 -3.53
C VAL A 388 17.33 -6.73 -3.20
N LEU A 389 18.16 -6.95 -2.17
CA LEU A 389 19.19 -6.03 -1.71
C LEU A 389 20.59 -6.43 -2.21
N VAL A 390 20.65 -6.91 -3.45
CA VAL A 390 21.88 -7.35 -4.11
C VAL A 390 22.47 -6.17 -4.89
N PRO A 391 23.79 -5.86 -4.77
CA PRO A 391 24.43 -4.85 -5.61
C PRO A 391 24.33 -5.21 -7.11
N PRO A 392 24.43 -4.23 -8.03
CA PRO A 392 24.65 -4.50 -9.45
C PRO A 392 25.70 -5.58 -9.70
N SER A 393 25.30 -6.71 -10.27
CA SER A 393 26.18 -7.83 -10.64
C SER A 393 25.42 -8.88 -11.46
N ILE A 394 26.13 -9.87 -11.99
CA ILE A 394 25.54 -11.08 -12.59
C ILE A 394 24.57 -11.75 -11.61
N ASP A 395 24.91 -11.78 -10.31
CA ASP A 395 24.08 -12.43 -9.29
C ASP A 395 22.78 -11.67 -9.01
N LEU A 396 22.76 -10.33 -9.12
CA LEU A 396 21.51 -9.57 -9.06
C LEU A 396 20.56 -10.00 -10.17
N ILE A 397 21.07 -10.06 -11.40
CA ILE A 397 20.29 -10.49 -12.57
C ILE A 397 19.79 -11.92 -12.35
N ALA A 398 20.66 -12.84 -11.94
CA ALA A 398 20.28 -14.22 -11.65
C ALA A 398 19.21 -14.35 -10.55
N VAL A 399 19.30 -13.58 -9.46
CA VAL A 399 18.30 -13.57 -8.38
C VAL A 399 16.94 -13.06 -8.88
N VAL A 400 16.92 -12.02 -9.71
CA VAL A 400 15.67 -11.49 -10.26
C VAL A 400 14.98 -12.52 -11.14
N TYR A 401 15.72 -13.14 -12.08
CA TYR A 401 15.18 -14.20 -12.91
C TYR A 401 14.74 -15.42 -12.09
N ALA A 402 15.51 -15.80 -11.07
CA ALA A 402 15.15 -16.91 -10.18
C ALA A 402 13.86 -16.64 -9.41
N CYS A 403 13.64 -15.40 -8.94
CA CYS A 403 12.38 -15.00 -8.31
C CYS A 403 11.22 -15.12 -9.30
N TRP A 404 11.37 -14.59 -10.52
CA TRP A 404 10.35 -14.72 -11.56
C TRP A 404 10.02 -16.18 -11.88
N ARG A 405 11.02 -17.07 -11.88
CA ARG A 405 10.83 -18.52 -12.09
C ARG A 405 10.02 -19.19 -10.99
N VAL A 406 10.18 -18.75 -9.74
CA VAL A 406 9.39 -19.24 -8.59
C VAL A 406 8.03 -18.52 -8.49
N GLY A 407 7.76 -17.56 -9.38
CA GLY A 407 6.55 -16.72 -9.33
C GLY A 407 6.57 -15.71 -8.18
N ALA A 408 7.75 -15.41 -7.65
CA ALA A 408 7.94 -14.41 -6.60
C ALA A 408 8.09 -13.00 -7.19
N ILE A 409 7.52 -12.04 -6.48
CA ILE A 409 7.49 -10.62 -6.85
C ILE A 409 8.78 -9.96 -6.36
N THR A 410 9.62 -9.51 -7.29
CA THR A 410 10.86 -8.81 -6.93
C THR A 410 10.57 -7.39 -6.45
N VAL A 411 11.05 -7.04 -5.26
CA VAL A 411 10.95 -5.68 -4.72
C VAL A 411 12.32 -5.03 -4.80
N ILE A 412 12.47 -4.09 -5.73
CA ILE A 412 13.74 -3.42 -6.03
C ILE A 412 13.60 -1.95 -5.60
N ALA A 413 14.55 -1.52 -4.77
CA ALA A 413 14.62 -0.15 -4.29
C ALA A 413 16.06 0.36 -4.43
N ASP A 414 16.20 1.49 -5.12
CA ASP A 414 17.51 2.07 -5.41
C ASP A 414 18.21 2.55 -4.13
N ARG A 415 19.53 2.39 -4.08
CA ARG A 415 20.35 2.83 -2.94
C ARG A 415 20.35 4.35 -2.76
N GLY A 416 20.08 5.12 -3.82
CA GLY A 416 19.88 6.57 -3.79
C GLY A 416 18.72 7.03 -2.90
N LEU A 417 17.83 6.12 -2.48
CA LEU A 417 16.83 6.39 -1.44
C LEU A 417 17.44 6.56 -0.02
N GLY A 418 18.71 6.19 0.14
CA GLY A 418 19.39 6.13 1.42
C GLY A 418 18.81 5.08 2.38
N ILE A 419 19.46 4.89 3.53
CA ILE A 419 19.08 3.87 4.53
C ILE A 419 17.62 4.03 5.01
N LYS A 420 17.18 5.29 5.22
CA LYS A 420 15.82 5.59 5.69
C LYS A 420 14.78 5.29 4.60
N GLY A 421 15.03 5.71 3.36
CA GLY A 421 14.12 5.49 2.23
C GLY A 421 14.04 4.03 1.84
N LEU A 422 15.17 3.32 1.81
CA LEU A 422 15.23 1.87 1.58
C LEU A 422 14.43 1.10 2.65
N GLY A 423 14.62 1.45 3.93
CA GLY A 423 13.84 0.85 5.00
C GLY A 423 12.35 1.15 4.90
N ALA A 424 11.96 2.35 4.44
CA ALA A 424 10.57 2.71 4.21
C ALA A 424 9.95 1.92 3.04
N ALA A 425 10.69 1.76 1.94
CA ALA A 425 10.30 0.97 0.77
C ALA A 425 10.11 -0.51 1.12
N VAL A 426 11.09 -1.12 1.80
CA VAL A 426 11.00 -2.52 2.22
C VAL A 426 9.82 -2.75 3.19
N ARG A 427 9.57 -1.83 4.11
CA ARG A 427 8.40 -1.89 5.02
C ARG A 427 7.08 -1.74 4.26
N SER A 428 6.97 -0.74 3.39
CA SER A 428 5.72 -0.47 2.66
C SER A 428 5.37 -1.59 1.69
N ALA A 429 6.38 -2.26 1.13
CA ALA A 429 6.22 -3.41 0.26
C ALA A 429 5.84 -4.71 0.98
N ARG A 430 5.81 -4.75 2.33
CA ARG A 430 5.37 -5.93 3.11
C ARG A 430 6.01 -7.24 2.61
N VAL A 431 7.33 -7.26 2.50
CA VAL A 431 8.07 -8.40 1.94
C VAL A 431 8.08 -9.60 2.89
N GLN A 432 7.92 -10.79 2.33
CA GLN A 432 8.06 -12.07 3.04
C GLN A 432 9.51 -12.50 3.11
N HIS A 433 10.35 -12.08 2.15
CA HIS A 433 11.75 -12.46 2.07
C HIS A 433 12.64 -11.25 1.81
N VAL A 434 13.88 -11.30 2.29
CA VAL A 434 14.94 -10.36 1.95
C VAL A 434 16.16 -11.16 1.50
N VAL A 435 16.59 -10.93 0.26
CA VAL A 435 17.77 -11.56 -0.35
C VAL A 435 18.88 -10.51 -0.48
N GLY A 436 20.09 -10.85 -0.08
CA GLY A 436 21.24 -9.95 -0.26
C GLY A 436 22.52 -10.49 0.36
N PRO A 437 23.66 -9.77 0.19
CA PRO A 437 24.89 -10.11 0.89
C PRO A 437 24.68 -10.03 2.42
N GLN A 438 25.55 -10.71 3.18
CA GLN A 438 25.40 -10.85 4.64
C GLN A 438 25.21 -9.49 5.35
N GLN A 439 25.93 -8.46 4.90
CA GLN A 439 25.81 -7.09 5.42
C GLN A 439 24.42 -6.48 5.22
N ALA A 440 23.80 -6.67 4.04
CA ALA A 440 22.48 -6.11 3.72
C ALA A 440 21.37 -6.82 4.50
N VAL A 441 21.46 -8.15 4.58
CA VAL A 441 20.55 -8.98 5.37
C VAL A 441 20.63 -8.63 6.85
N THR A 442 21.85 -8.45 7.37
CA THR A 442 22.09 -8.04 8.77
C THR A 442 21.53 -6.64 9.04
N ALA A 443 21.77 -5.67 8.15
CA ALA A 443 21.21 -4.33 8.25
C ALA A 443 19.67 -4.36 8.28
N ALA A 444 19.03 -5.12 7.39
CA ALA A 444 17.58 -5.26 7.35
C ALA A 444 17.00 -5.87 8.64
N ARG A 445 17.75 -6.75 9.33
CA ARG A 445 17.39 -7.34 10.62
C ARG A 445 17.55 -6.32 11.77
N VAL A 446 18.73 -5.71 11.88
CA VAL A 446 19.06 -4.74 12.95
C VAL A 446 18.16 -3.50 12.88
N LEU A 447 17.96 -2.95 11.69
CA LEU A 447 17.13 -1.77 11.46
C LEU A 447 15.63 -2.08 11.36
N ARG A 448 15.24 -3.35 11.55
CA ARG A 448 13.84 -3.82 11.54
C ARG A 448 13.06 -3.35 10.30
N TRP A 449 13.69 -3.42 9.13
CA TRP A 449 13.04 -3.06 7.86
C TRP A 449 11.94 -4.06 7.48
N ALA A 450 12.14 -5.33 7.79
CA ALA A 450 11.12 -6.35 7.67
C ALA A 450 11.38 -7.36 8.80
N PRO A 451 10.79 -7.16 9.98
CA PRO A 451 11.11 -7.97 11.16
C PRO A 451 10.58 -9.40 11.08
N ARG A 452 9.59 -9.65 10.22
CA ARG A 452 8.93 -10.95 10.04
C ARG A 452 9.36 -11.69 8.79
N SER A 453 10.09 -11.02 7.88
CA SER A 453 10.54 -11.65 6.66
C SER A 453 11.67 -12.65 6.95
N GLN A 454 11.70 -13.75 6.22
CA GLN A 454 12.88 -14.60 6.17
C GLN A 454 14.04 -13.87 5.50
N LYS A 455 15.24 -14.18 5.96
CA LYS A 455 16.48 -13.53 5.56
C LYS A 455 17.34 -14.56 4.84
N ILE A 456 17.58 -14.34 3.56
CA ILE A 456 18.28 -15.27 2.67
C ILE A 456 19.59 -14.60 2.27
N SER A 457 20.72 -15.20 2.63
CA SER A 457 22.02 -14.68 2.20
C SER A 457 22.27 -15.05 0.75
N LEU A 458 22.89 -14.14 -0.02
CA LEU A 458 23.23 -14.42 -1.41
C LEU A 458 24.15 -15.64 -1.53
N ALA A 459 25.09 -15.79 -0.60
CA ALA A 459 26.01 -16.92 -0.56
C ALA A 459 25.29 -18.27 -0.41
N SER A 460 24.16 -18.35 0.33
CA SER A 460 23.43 -19.62 0.47
C SER A 460 22.77 -20.07 -0.83
N LEU A 461 22.40 -19.13 -1.71
CA LEU A 461 21.90 -19.43 -3.04
C LEU A 461 23.02 -20.04 -3.91
N SER A 462 24.23 -19.50 -3.82
CA SER A 462 25.40 -19.97 -4.59
C SER A 462 25.97 -21.29 -4.11
N THR A 463 25.81 -21.65 -2.84
CA THR A 463 26.30 -22.93 -2.27
C THR A 463 25.28 -24.07 -2.35
N SER A 464 24.09 -23.81 -2.89
CA SER A 464 23.03 -24.83 -3.01
C SER A 464 23.34 -25.85 -4.11
N ARG A 465 22.57 -26.95 -4.17
CA ARG A 465 22.73 -27.96 -5.22
C ARG A 465 22.65 -27.29 -6.59
N THR A 466 23.66 -27.52 -7.43
CA THR A 466 23.64 -27.09 -8.82
C THR A 466 22.54 -27.82 -9.57
N VAL A 467 21.64 -27.06 -10.18
CA VAL A 467 20.61 -27.55 -11.09
C VAL A 467 21.05 -27.20 -12.51
N SER A 468 21.06 -28.18 -13.40
CA SER A 468 21.67 -28.05 -14.73
C SER A 468 20.76 -27.39 -15.77
N SER A 469 19.45 -27.33 -15.51
CA SER A 469 18.51 -26.66 -16.41
C SER A 469 17.30 -26.12 -15.67
N LEU A 470 16.77 -25.03 -16.21
CA LEU A 470 15.56 -24.41 -15.75
C LEU A 470 14.30 -25.28 -15.91
N ALA A 471 14.29 -26.23 -16.84
CA ALA A 471 13.18 -27.18 -17.03
C ALA A 471 13.00 -28.15 -15.85
N GLN A 472 14.02 -28.30 -15.00
CA GLN A 472 13.99 -29.22 -13.85
C GLN A 472 13.29 -28.63 -12.62
N ILE A 473 12.90 -27.35 -12.65
CA ILE A 473 12.21 -26.71 -11.54
C ILE A 473 10.73 -27.10 -11.57
N THR A 474 10.23 -27.68 -10.48
CA THR A 474 8.85 -28.18 -10.33
C THR A 474 7.88 -27.19 -9.66
N VAL A 475 8.24 -25.91 -9.62
CA VAL A 475 7.38 -24.87 -9.02
C VAL A 475 6.26 -24.44 -9.98
N PRO A 476 5.06 -24.08 -9.47
CA PRO A 476 4.02 -23.50 -10.30
C PRO A 476 4.52 -22.24 -11.03
N ALA A 477 4.37 -22.20 -12.35
CA ALA A 477 4.73 -21.03 -13.13
C ALA A 477 3.74 -19.89 -12.88
N PRO A 478 4.19 -18.62 -12.81
CA PRO A 478 3.29 -17.48 -12.76
C PRO A 478 2.54 -17.31 -14.09
N THR A 479 1.34 -16.75 -14.02
CA THR A 479 0.56 -16.29 -15.17
C THR A 479 1.08 -14.93 -15.66
N ALA A 480 0.66 -14.52 -16.86
CA ALA A 480 1.05 -13.22 -17.42
C ALA A 480 0.54 -12.04 -16.56
N ASP A 481 -0.58 -12.20 -15.86
CA ASP A 481 -1.19 -11.12 -15.07
C ASP A 481 -0.71 -11.09 -13.61
N ASP A 482 0.06 -12.09 -13.19
CA ASP A 482 0.75 -12.05 -11.90
C ASP A 482 1.78 -10.93 -11.85
N LEU A 483 1.95 -10.35 -10.66
CA LEU A 483 3.00 -9.35 -10.43
C LEU A 483 4.38 -9.98 -10.56
N ALA A 484 5.25 -9.34 -11.33
CA ALA A 484 6.66 -9.73 -11.49
C ALA A 484 7.59 -8.86 -10.63
N ALA A 485 7.26 -7.57 -10.47
CA ALA A 485 8.10 -6.63 -9.77
C ALA A 485 7.34 -5.48 -9.09
N VAL A 486 7.94 -4.94 -8.03
CA VAL A 486 7.62 -3.65 -7.44
C VAL A 486 8.89 -2.81 -7.45
N LEU A 487 8.95 -1.81 -8.33
CA LEU A 487 10.12 -0.95 -8.51
C LEU A 487 9.89 0.38 -7.80
N PHE A 488 10.74 0.71 -6.82
CA PHE A 488 10.64 1.97 -6.10
C PHE A 488 11.36 3.09 -6.82
N THR A 489 10.67 4.22 -6.98
CA THR A 489 11.23 5.46 -7.53
C THR A 489 11.43 6.50 -6.44
N SER A 490 12.49 7.32 -6.57
CA SER A 490 12.70 8.50 -5.73
C SER A 490 11.61 9.52 -6.05
N GLY A 491 10.57 9.58 -5.22
CA GLY A 491 9.53 10.59 -5.39
C GLY A 491 10.13 11.99 -5.25
N ALA A 492 10.04 12.82 -6.30
CA ALA A 492 10.62 14.17 -6.32
C ALA A 492 10.10 15.10 -5.19
N THR A 493 8.93 14.78 -4.60
CA THR A 493 8.22 15.62 -3.63
C THR A 493 7.58 14.84 -2.46
N GLY A 494 7.94 13.56 -2.27
CA GLY A 494 7.28 12.72 -1.27
C GLY A 494 7.94 11.35 -1.02
N PRO A 495 7.36 10.50 -0.16
CA PRO A 495 7.88 9.16 0.11
C PRO A 495 7.96 8.32 -1.16
N ALA A 496 8.97 7.45 -1.25
CA ALA A 496 9.22 6.58 -2.39
C ALA A 496 7.97 5.73 -2.72
N LYS A 497 7.64 5.66 -4.01
CA LYS A 497 6.45 4.94 -4.50
C LYS A 497 6.90 3.67 -5.20
N GLY A 498 6.29 2.54 -4.86
CA GLY A 498 6.50 1.27 -5.54
C GLY A 498 5.57 1.15 -6.74
N VAL A 499 6.13 1.12 -7.94
CA VAL A 499 5.38 0.87 -9.18
C VAL A 499 5.26 -0.64 -9.36
N ARG A 500 4.04 -1.14 -9.49
CA ARG A 500 3.72 -2.56 -9.69
C ARG A 500 3.80 -2.90 -11.18
N TYR A 501 4.52 -3.95 -11.51
CA TYR A 501 4.64 -4.48 -12.87
C TYR A 501 4.18 -5.95 -12.91
N THR A 502 3.30 -6.29 -13.84
CA THR A 502 2.96 -7.69 -14.16
C THR A 502 3.97 -8.30 -15.12
N HIS A 503 3.99 -9.63 -15.24
CA HIS A 503 4.79 -10.33 -16.26
C HIS A 503 4.44 -9.85 -17.67
N ARG A 504 3.15 -9.65 -17.97
CA ARG A 504 2.65 -9.12 -19.24
C ARG A 504 3.22 -7.74 -19.56
N GLN A 505 3.24 -6.84 -18.57
CA GLN A 505 3.76 -5.48 -18.76
C GLN A 505 5.26 -5.46 -19.07
N LEU A 506 6.04 -6.29 -18.37
CA LEU A 506 7.48 -6.41 -18.63
C LEU A 506 7.76 -7.10 -19.97
N GLY A 507 6.99 -8.14 -20.32
CA GLY A 507 7.05 -8.80 -21.63
C GLY A 507 6.73 -7.84 -22.78
N ALA A 508 5.64 -7.09 -22.67
CA ALA A 508 5.28 -6.06 -23.64
C ALA A 508 6.35 -4.97 -23.78
N GLN A 509 7.04 -4.61 -22.69
CA GLN A 509 8.17 -3.69 -22.75
C GLN A 509 9.37 -4.28 -23.51
N ARG A 510 9.72 -5.55 -23.27
CA ARG A 510 10.75 -6.27 -24.05
C ARG A 510 10.40 -6.25 -25.54
N ASP A 511 9.18 -6.62 -25.89
CA ASP A 511 8.73 -6.74 -27.28
C ASP A 511 8.71 -5.38 -27.99
N ALA A 512 8.28 -4.34 -27.27
CA ALA A 512 8.32 -2.97 -27.77
C ALA A 512 9.76 -2.50 -28.03
N LEU A 513 10.71 -2.78 -27.13
CA LEU A 513 12.12 -2.45 -27.33
C LEU A 513 12.70 -3.20 -28.53
N GLN A 514 12.44 -4.50 -28.64
CA GLN A 514 12.91 -5.32 -29.75
C GLN A 514 12.43 -4.77 -31.09
N LYS A 515 11.14 -4.49 -31.21
CA LYS A 515 10.52 -3.97 -32.43
C LYS A 515 10.97 -2.55 -32.76
N THR A 516 11.11 -1.68 -31.75
CA THR A 516 11.43 -0.26 -31.98
C THR A 516 12.85 -0.06 -32.48
N TYR A 517 13.79 -0.89 -32.03
CA TYR A 517 15.21 -0.76 -32.33
C TYR A 517 15.76 -1.85 -33.25
N ASP A 518 14.87 -2.65 -33.85
CA ASP A 518 15.19 -3.80 -34.71
C ASP A 518 16.27 -4.69 -34.08
N ILE A 519 16.07 -5.07 -32.81
CA ILE A 519 17.06 -5.84 -32.05
C ILE A 519 17.08 -7.29 -32.53
N THR A 520 18.26 -7.75 -32.94
CA THR A 520 18.49 -9.11 -33.44
C THR A 520 19.39 -9.91 -32.50
N ALA A 521 19.50 -11.23 -32.73
CA ALA A 521 20.40 -12.09 -31.96
C ALA A 521 21.91 -11.74 -32.10
N ASN A 522 22.27 -10.88 -33.06
CA ASN A 522 23.63 -10.40 -33.26
C ASN A 522 23.96 -9.15 -32.44
N ASP A 523 22.95 -8.50 -31.85
CA ASP A 523 23.17 -7.33 -31.01
C ASP A 523 23.77 -7.70 -29.66
N ARG A 524 24.50 -6.74 -29.07
CA ARG A 524 25.15 -6.89 -27.77
C ARG A 524 25.05 -5.57 -27.02
N PHE A 525 24.54 -5.63 -25.79
CA PHE A 525 24.01 -4.47 -25.10
C PHE A 525 24.80 -4.12 -23.85
N VAL A 526 25.36 -2.91 -23.75
CA VAL A 526 25.94 -2.41 -22.50
C VAL A 526 24.90 -1.59 -21.74
N ALA A 527 24.66 -1.98 -20.49
CA ALA A 527 23.77 -1.26 -19.59
C ALA A 527 24.57 -0.62 -18.44
N ALA A 528 24.58 0.71 -18.40
CA ALA A 528 25.12 1.50 -17.30
C ALA A 528 24.09 1.70 -16.15
N PHE A 529 23.16 0.76 -16.00
CA PHE A 529 22.17 0.70 -14.93
C PHE A 529 21.60 -0.71 -14.84
N ALA A 530 21.83 -1.39 -13.72
CA ALA A 530 21.58 -2.82 -13.60
C ALA A 530 20.14 -3.27 -13.90
N PRO A 531 19.06 -2.55 -13.53
CA PRO A 531 17.72 -2.92 -13.95
C PRO A 531 17.52 -2.98 -15.47
N PHE A 532 18.22 -2.16 -16.28
CA PHE A 532 18.15 -2.29 -17.75
C PHE A 532 18.95 -3.49 -18.25
N ALA A 533 19.97 -3.94 -17.51
CA ALA A 533 20.75 -5.12 -17.88
C ALA A 533 19.92 -6.42 -17.93
N LEU A 534 18.74 -6.43 -17.27
CA LEU A 534 17.79 -7.54 -17.35
C LEU A 534 17.29 -7.78 -18.78
N PHE A 535 17.27 -6.76 -19.65
CA PHE A 535 16.73 -6.87 -21.00
C PHE A 535 17.58 -7.72 -21.93
N GLY A 536 18.90 -7.82 -21.75
CA GLY A 536 19.71 -8.65 -22.63
C GLY A 536 19.32 -10.11 -22.62
N PRO A 537 19.36 -10.78 -21.46
CA PRO A 537 18.87 -12.15 -21.34
C PRO A 537 17.42 -12.29 -21.77
N ALA A 538 16.55 -11.29 -21.50
CA ALA A 538 15.14 -11.32 -21.93
C ALA A 538 14.99 -11.30 -23.46
N LEU A 539 15.87 -10.59 -24.15
CA LEU A 539 15.94 -10.49 -25.62
C LEU A 539 16.78 -11.61 -26.25
N GLY A 540 17.43 -12.47 -25.45
CA GLY A 540 18.34 -13.50 -25.95
C GLY A 540 19.67 -12.97 -26.50
N ILE A 541 20.12 -11.81 -26.02
CA ILE A 541 21.36 -11.15 -26.45
C ILE A 541 22.35 -10.99 -25.29
N THR A 542 23.63 -10.85 -25.62
CA THR A 542 24.69 -10.59 -24.64
C THR A 542 24.47 -9.24 -23.94
N THR A 543 24.71 -9.16 -22.63
CA THR A 543 24.74 -7.89 -21.89
C THR A 543 26.03 -7.65 -21.13
N GLY A 544 26.54 -6.43 -21.23
CA GLY A 544 27.69 -5.95 -20.47
C GLY A 544 27.24 -4.98 -19.37
N LEU A 545 27.81 -5.13 -18.17
CA LEU A 545 27.71 -4.16 -17.09
C LEU A 545 28.95 -3.28 -17.11
N ALA A 546 28.74 -1.96 -17.19
CA ALA A 546 29.83 -1.01 -17.05
C ALA A 546 30.28 -0.88 -15.59
N ASP A 547 31.58 -0.62 -15.38
CA ASP A 547 32.12 -0.33 -14.05
C ASP A 547 31.67 1.07 -13.60
N MET A 548 30.54 1.12 -12.90
CA MET A 548 30.02 2.33 -12.30
C MET A 548 29.21 2.06 -11.03
N ASP A 549 29.21 3.06 -10.15
CA ASP A 549 28.21 3.14 -9.09
C ASP A 549 26.95 3.84 -9.63
N VAL A 550 25.87 3.07 -9.73
CA VAL A 550 24.55 3.55 -10.14
C VAL A 550 24.05 4.75 -9.30
N THR A 551 24.43 4.82 -8.02
CA THR A 551 24.03 5.93 -7.14
C THR A 551 24.82 7.21 -7.38
N SER A 552 25.94 7.11 -8.09
CA SER A 552 26.81 8.22 -8.44
C SER A 552 27.09 8.18 -9.95
N PRO A 553 26.16 8.65 -10.80
CA PRO A 553 26.32 8.59 -12.26
C PRO A 553 27.62 9.21 -12.80
N SER A 554 28.25 10.11 -12.04
CA SER A 554 29.58 10.67 -12.31
C SER A 554 30.74 9.67 -12.25
N THR A 555 30.48 8.43 -11.81
CA THR A 555 31.48 7.35 -11.79
C THR A 555 31.62 6.66 -13.14
N LEU A 556 30.63 6.77 -14.05
CA LEU A 556 30.78 6.26 -15.41
C LEU A 556 31.72 7.15 -16.22
N THR A 557 32.97 6.75 -16.35
CA THR A 557 33.96 7.43 -17.19
C THR A 557 33.89 6.95 -18.63
N ALA A 558 34.48 7.73 -19.55
CA ALA A 558 34.62 7.32 -20.94
C ALA A 558 35.38 6.00 -21.09
N ASP A 559 36.47 5.81 -20.32
CA ASP A 559 37.26 4.58 -20.31
C ASP A 559 36.46 3.39 -19.79
N ALA A 560 35.69 3.56 -18.71
CA ALA A 560 34.86 2.49 -18.15
C ALA A 560 33.77 2.05 -19.14
N LEU A 561 33.13 3.00 -19.82
CA LEU A 561 32.16 2.70 -20.87
C LEU A 561 32.82 2.00 -22.06
N ASN A 562 33.95 2.52 -22.54
CA ASN A 562 34.67 1.94 -23.67
C ASN A 562 35.18 0.52 -23.37
N GLN A 563 35.69 0.29 -22.16
CA GLN A 563 36.09 -1.04 -21.71
C GLN A 563 34.91 -2.01 -21.68
N ALA A 564 33.75 -1.59 -21.14
CA ALA A 564 32.56 -2.42 -21.11
C ALA A 564 32.06 -2.76 -22.53
N CYS A 565 32.13 -1.79 -23.46
CA CYS A 565 31.80 -2.02 -24.87
C CYS A 565 32.77 -3.00 -25.53
N GLN A 566 34.07 -2.88 -25.24
CA GLN A 566 35.11 -3.73 -25.78
C GLN A 566 34.99 -5.18 -25.30
N LEU A 567 34.61 -5.41 -24.03
CA LEU A 567 34.49 -6.76 -23.46
C LEU A 567 33.44 -7.62 -24.16
N ILE A 568 32.47 -7.00 -24.83
CA ILE A 568 31.37 -7.70 -25.47
C ILE A 568 31.20 -7.32 -26.94
N ASP A 569 32.08 -6.54 -27.57
CA ASP A 569 31.84 -5.98 -28.91
C ASP A 569 30.43 -5.35 -29.05
N ALA A 570 30.15 -4.38 -28.17
CA ALA A 570 28.82 -3.82 -28.02
C ALA A 570 28.32 -3.14 -29.30
N THR A 571 27.06 -3.40 -29.63
CA THR A 571 26.33 -2.72 -30.71
C THR A 571 25.37 -1.68 -30.16
N MET A 572 25.01 -1.78 -28.88
CA MET A 572 24.05 -0.89 -28.23
C MET A 572 24.51 -0.50 -26.83
N VAL A 573 24.26 0.74 -26.44
CA VAL A 573 24.58 1.28 -25.11
C VAL A 573 23.35 1.94 -24.51
N PHE A 574 23.13 1.76 -23.21
CA PHE A 574 22.22 2.57 -22.42
C PHE A 574 22.94 3.22 -21.24
N ALA A 575 22.75 4.53 -21.07
CA ALA A 575 23.18 5.25 -19.87
C ALA A 575 22.27 6.46 -19.59
N SER A 576 22.16 6.84 -18.31
CA SER A 576 21.38 8.02 -17.91
C SER A 576 22.00 9.33 -18.45
N PRO A 577 21.23 10.42 -18.57
CA PRO A 577 21.77 11.70 -19.07
C PRO A 577 22.96 12.20 -18.26
N ALA A 578 22.92 12.06 -16.93
CA ALA A 578 24.00 12.44 -16.05
C ALA A 578 25.26 11.58 -16.26
N ALA A 579 25.10 10.28 -16.52
CA ALA A 579 26.20 9.38 -16.82
C ALA A 579 26.84 9.69 -18.18
N LEU A 580 26.03 9.92 -19.22
CA LEU A 580 26.54 10.32 -20.54
C LEU A 580 27.25 11.68 -20.51
N ALA A 581 26.73 12.65 -19.75
CA ALA A 581 27.42 13.92 -19.56
C ALA A 581 28.82 13.73 -18.95
N ASN A 582 28.97 12.77 -18.03
CA ASN A 582 30.26 12.45 -17.43
C ASN A 582 31.21 11.72 -18.39
N VAL A 583 30.69 10.79 -19.20
CA VAL A 583 31.43 10.16 -20.30
C VAL A 583 31.99 11.22 -21.23
N VAL A 584 31.15 12.14 -21.72
CA VAL A 584 31.59 13.26 -22.56
C VAL A 584 32.65 14.11 -21.88
N ARG A 585 32.48 14.43 -20.59
CA ARG A 585 33.42 15.25 -19.82
C ARG A 585 34.78 14.58 -19.64
N THR A 586 34.81 13.26 -19.56
CA THR A 586 36.03 12.46 -19.30
C THR A 586 36.66 11.90 -20.55
N ALA A 587 36.02 12.05 -21.72
CA ALA A 587 36.56 11.63 -23.00
C ALA A 587 37.78 12.50 -23.35
N GLY A 588 38.98 11.90 -23.29
CA GLY A 588 40.25 12.50 -23.70
C GLY A 588 40.60 12.28 -25.19
N GLY A 589 39.75 11.59 -25.95
CA GLY A 589 40.00 11.18 -27.33
C GLY A 589 38.88 10.30 -27.90
N SER A 590 39.19 9.54 -28.96
CA SER A 590 38.24 8.59 -29.54
C SER A 590 37.97 7.41 -28.61
N LEU A 591 36.72 6.90 -28.66
CA LEU A 591 36.29 5.72 -27.90
C LEU A 591 36.02 4.59 -28.90
N PRO A 592 37.03 3.80 -29.30
CA PRO A 592 36.93 2.91 -30.45
C PRO A 592 35.83 1.86 -30.31
N ALA A 593 35.62 1.30 -29.12
CA ALA A 593 34.56 0.29 -28.90
C ALA A 593 33.18 0.91 -28.73
N VAL A 594 33.09 2.16 -28.27
CA VAL A 594 31.80 2.88 -28.26
C VAL A 594 31.43 3.28 -29.69
N SER A 595 32.41 3.68 -30.50
CA SER A 595 32.20 4.17 -31.87
C SER A 595 31.64 3.13 -32.85
N THR A 596 31.70 1.85 -32.50
CA THR A 596 31.08 0.76 -33.27
C THR A 596 29.62 0.51 -32.90
N SER A 597 29.11 1.19 -31.86
CA SER A 597 27.72 1.04 -31.44
C SER A 597 26.78 1.71 -32.46
N ARG A 598 25.79 0.96 -32.94
CA ARG A 598 24.74 1.48 -33.83
C ARG A 598 23.69 2.31 -33.09
N LEU A 599 23.63 2.19 -31.76
CA LEU A 599 22.59 2.81 -30.95
C LEU A 599 23.09 3.18 -29.55
N VAL A 600 22.94 4.45 -29.17
CA VAL A 600 23.11 4.94 -27.80
C VAL A 600 21.78 5.48 -27.29
N MET A 601 21.28 4.88 -26.22
CA MET A 601 20.01 5.23 -25.59
C MET A 601 20.24 6.00 -24.28
N SER A 602 19.38 6.99 -24.03
CA SER A 602 19.35 7.69 -22.75
C SER A 602 17.94 7.99 -22.30
N ALA A 603 17.66 7.77 -21.02
CA ALA A 603 16.36 8.03 -20.40
C ALA A 603 16.51 8.32 -18.89
N GLY A 604 15.43 8.77 -18.27
CA GLY A 604 15.33 8.99 -16.82
C GLY A 604 15.44 10.46 -16.39
N ALA A 605 15.85 11.36 -17.29
CA ALA A 605 15.80 12.81 -17.12
C ALA A 605 15.81 13.50 -18.51
N PRO A 606 15.50 14.81 -18.62
CA PRO A 606 15.72 15.55 -19.85
C PRO A 606 17.18 15.43 -20.31
N VAL A 607 17.39 15.10 -21.58
CA VAL A 607 18.73 14.95 -22.17
C VAL A 607 19.18 16.28 -22.77
N PRO A 608 20.28 16.90 -22.32
CA PRO A 608 20.76 18.14 -22.92
C PRO A 608 21.22 17.91 -24.37
N LEU A 609 20.82 18.81 -25.28
CA LEU A 609 21.19 18.74 -26.70
C LEU A 609 22.71 18.69 -26.90
N GLU A 610 23.46 19.47 -26.11
CA GLU A 610 24.93 19.48 -26.14
C GLU A 610 25.53 18.11 -25.77
N THR A 611 24.92 17.40 -24.81
CA THR A 611 25.36 16.04 -24.44
C THR A 611 25.14 15.09 -25.61
N LEU A 612 23.98 15.14 -26.28
CA LEU A 612 23.69 14.31 -27.44
C LEU A 612 24.66 14.56 -28.59
N GLN A 613 24.92 15.82 -28.94
CA GLN A 613 25.85 16.19 -30.03
C GLN A 613 27.27 15.70 -29.76
N LYS A 614 27.76 15.87 -28.53
CA LYS A 614 29.10 15.39 -28.14
C LYS A 614 29.17 13.87 -28.10
N MET A 615 28.11 13.19 -27.67
CA MET A 615 28.04 11.73 -27.68
C MET A 615 27.99 11.18 -29.11
N GLN A 616 27.29 11.84 -30.02
CA GLN A 616 27.31 11.53 -31.46
C GLN A 616 28.70 11.70 -32.06
N ALA A 617 29.48 12.71 -31.65
CA ALA A 617 30.86 12.85 -32.12
C ALA A 617 31.79 11.70 -31.62
N LEU A 618 31.48 11.11 -30.46
CA LEU A 618 32.21 9.96 -29.91
C LEU A 618 31.70 8.61 -30.47
N CYS A 619 30.50 8.59 -31.05
CA CYS A 619 29.80 7.44 -31.60
C CYS A 619 29.08 7.85 -32.90
N PRO A 620 29.83 8.07 -34.00
CA PRO A 620 29.35 8.72 -35.23
C PRO A 620 28.36 7.89 -36.05
#